data_AF-B9WA64-F1
#
_entry.id   AF-B9WA64-F1
#
_cell.length_a   1.000
_cell.length_b   1.000
_cell.length_c   1.000
_cell.angle_alpha   90.00
_cell.angle_beta   90.00
_cell.angle_gamma   90.00
#
_symmetry.space_group_name_H-M   'P 1'
#
loop_
_entity.id
_entity.type
_entity.pdbx_description
1 polymer ?
#
loop_
_entity_poly.entity_id
_entity_poly.type
_entity_poly.pdbx_seq_one_letter_code
_entity_poly.pdbx_strand_id
1 'polypeptide(L)'
;MITIDFFLKLVTLPYTVTKTVLQYYTVGTVYSRTNREFQGSLWKNVLLSVQYHVSGNYKKQNIKAVVYQPIERVIAKFKKHPLALALNHFGEKFDEYSFWIHKSEDPNAKVLIYIHGGGYLLNMFESQFVFVAALHYALDDRAAEKTSILVVDYSLTMFDSVYPTQLYEHLVTYHNLVAQGYKEIMLLGDSAGAHMSLSLARAIAYPEEVEDQLARHGFKVGFSVGDLPQPETLILVSPWVQPCTEPKLPPRHGCDVWGDLGAQDTTMGELYAGDNDKSVINNFLTFTNTTWAEHWKEVAALNNGNTLMIVGEREVLRDGVDDFYEIIKGSVEYYTEPGGIHAGLVYVESLDYVSKHGAQRAIEGDFTDKFAYNLVAKFINERV
;
A
#
# COMPACT_ATOMS: atom_id res chain seq x y z
N MET A 1 -21.31 17.94 -4.85
CA MET A 1 -22.59 17.19 -4.81
C MET A 1 -22.27 15.74 -5.12
N ILE A 2 -22.75 14.79 -4.32
CA ILE A 2 -22.53 13.36 -4.60
C ILE A 2 -23.43 12.91 -5.76
N THR A 3 -23.01 11.89 -6.51
CA THR A 3 -23.81 11.37 -7.63
C THR A 3 -24.98 10.52 -7.18
N ILE A 4 -26.01 10.40 -8.02
CA ILE A 4 -27.22 9.61 -7.75
C ILE A 4 -26.86 8.14 -7.52
N ASP A 5 -25.98 7.56 -8.32
CA ASP A 5 -25.52 6.18 -8.16
C ASP A 5 -24.84 5.94 -6.80
N PHE A 6 -24.01 6.88 -6.35
CA PHE A 6 -23.37 6.78 -5.03
C PHE A 6 -24.38 6.96 -3.91
N PHE A 7 -25.32 7.90 -4.04
CA PHE A 7 -26.41 8.06 -3.07
C PHE A 7 -27.25 6.79 -2.93
N LEU A 8 -27.58 6.09 -4.03
CA LEU A 8 -28.31 4.82 -3.99
C LEU A 8 -27.53 3.72 -3.25
N LYS A 9 -26.20 3.68 -3.38
CA LYS A 9 -25.35 2.78 -2.57
C LYS A 9 -25.49 3.09 -1.08
N LEU A 10 -25.52 4.37 -0.68
CA LEU A 10 -25.73 4.76 0.73
C LEU A 10 -27.11 4.35 1.26
N VAL A 11 -28.17 4.53 0.47
CA VAL A 11 -29.55 4.17 0.85
C VAL A 11 -29.70 2.65 1.06
N THR A 12 -28.91 1.85 0.34
CA THR A 12 -28.93 0.38 0.43
C THR A 12 -28.02 -0.21 1.50
N LEU A 13 -27.25 0.62 2.22
CA LEU A 13 -26.38 0.17 3.32
C LEU A 13 -27.10 -0.63 4.42
N PRO A 14 -28.30 -0.24 4.90
CA PRO A 14 -28.99 -1.01 5.93
C PRO A 14 -29.27 -2.46 5.50
N TYR A 15 -29.56 -2.69 4.21
CA TYR A 15 -29.72 -4.04 3.67
C TYR A 15 -28.40 -4.82 3.73
N THR A 16 -27.30 -4.22 3.27
CA THR A 16 -25.96 -4.85 3.32
C THR A 16 -25.57 -5.22 4.74
N VAL A 17 -25.75 -4.31 5.71
CA VAL A 17 -25.47 -4.59 7.13
C VAL A 17 -26.35 -5.72 7.64
N THR A 18 -27.68 -5.65 7.44
CA THR A 18 -28.62 -6.65 7.94
C THR A 18 -28.32 -8.04 7.35
N LYS A 19 -28.10 -8.11 6.02
CA LYS A 19 -27.73 -9.34 5.33
C LYS A 19 -26.44 -9.93 5.92
N THR A 20 -25.42 -9.11 6.13
CA THR A 20 -24.12 -9.55 6.64
C THR A 20 -24.23 -10.08 8.07
N VAL A 21 -24.97 -9.38 8.94
CA VAL A 21 -25.23 -9.82 10.32
C VAL A 21 -25.97 -11.15 10.35
N LEU A 22 -27.03 -11.30 9.54
CA LEU A 22 -27.78 -12.55 9.44
C LEU A 22 -26.89 -13.69 8.94
N GLN A 23 -26.10 -13.46 7.89
CA GLN A 23 -25.16 -14.44 7.37
C GLN A 23 -24.13 -14.86 8.44
N TYR A 24 -23.54 -13.90 9.15
CA TYR A 24 -22.54 -14.16 10.19
C TYR A 24 -23.05 -15.14 11.26
N TYR A 25 -24.29 -14.94 11.75
CA TYR A 25 -24.87 -15.79 12.81
C TYR A 25 -25.55 -17.07 12.32
N THR A 26 -25.68 -17.30 11.01
CA THR A 26 -26.39 -18.47 10.46
C THR A 26 -25.46 -19.40 9.68
N VAL A 27 -25.02 -18.97 8.50
CA VAL A 27 -24.25 -19.79 7.54
C VAL A 27 -22.78 -19.37 7.45
N GLY A 28 -22.38 -18.30 8.14
CA GLY A 28 -21.13 -17.60 7.95
C GLY A 28 -21.16 -16.66 6.74
N THR A 29 -20.41 -15.56 6.79
CA THR A 29 -20.23 -14.69 5.63
C THR A 29 -19.20 -15.32 4.66
N VAL A 30 -18.98 -14.69 3.51
CA VAL A 30 -17.85 -15.10 2.65
C VAL A 30 -16.51 -14.95 3.38
N TYR A 31 -16.36 -13.92 4.21
CA TYR A 31 -15.12 -13.63 4.92
C TYR A 31 -14.87 -14.62 6.06
N SER A 32 -15.84 -14.83 6.95
CA SER A 32 -15.67 -15.73 8.12
C SER A 32 -15.50 -17.19 7.73
N ARG A 33 -16.01 -17.59 6.56
CA ARG A 33 -15.83 -18.95 6.02
C ARG A 33 -14.46 -19.17 5.38
N THR A 34 -13.77 -18.11 4.96
CA THR A 34 -12.54 -18.24 4.16
C THR A 34 -11.30 -17.81 4.93
N ASN A 35 -11.40 -16.85 5.85
CA ASN A 35 -10.25 -16.31 6.57
C ASN A 35 -10.54 -16.19 8.09
N ARG A 36 -9.59 -16.68 8.90
CA ARG A 36 -9.66 -16.71 10.37
C ARG A 36 -9.79 -15.33 11.01
N GLU A 37 -9.24 -14.28 10.37
CA GLU A 37 -9.30 -12.89 10.85
C GLU A 37 -10.74 -12.39 11.04
N PHE A 38 -11.70 -13.02 10.37
CA PHE A 38 -13.12 -12.67 10.39
C PHE A 38 -13.97 -13.56 11.28
N GLN A 39 -13.50 -14.73 11.71
CA GLN A 39 -14.33 -15.71 12.42
C GLN A 39 -14.87 -15.15 13.75
N GLY A 40 -14.01 -14.48 14.52
CA GLY A 40 -14.36 -13.91 15.83
C GLY A 40 -14.86 -12.46 15.81
N SER A 41 -15.08 -11.85 14.63
CA SER A 41 -15.35 -10.41 14.55
C SER A 41 -16.49 -10.06 13.61
N LEU A 42 -17.71 -9.95 14.15
CA LEU A 42 -18.84 -9.38 13.41
C LEU A 42 -18.52 -7.99 12.84
N TRP A 43 -17.76 -7.18 13.60
CA TRP A 43 -17.35 -5.85 13.17
C TRP A 43 -16.58 -5.88 11.84
N LYS A 44 -15.52 -6.70 11.74
CA LYS A 44 -14.75 -6.83 10.49
C LYS A 44 -15.63 -7.28 9.33
N ASN A 45 -16.50 -8.27 9.55
CA ASN A 45 -17.41 -8.76 8.51
C ASN A 45 -18.33 -7.66 7.99
N VAL A 46 -18.98 -6.91 8.89
CA VAL A 46 -19.88 -5.82 8.52
C VAL A 46 -19.11 -4.68 7.85
N LEU A 47 -17.96 -4.28 8.41
CA LEU A 47 -17.14 -3.21 7.85
C LEU A 47 -16.70 -3.51 6.43
N LEU A 48 -16.14 -4.71 6.18
CA LEU A 48 -15.65 -5.10 4.86
C LEU A 48 -16.81 -5.27 3.86
N SER A 49 -17.96 -5.82 4.28
CA SER A 49 -19.15 -5.85 3.42
C SER A 49 -19.67 -4.46 3.06
N VAL A 50 -19.63 -3.50 3.99
CA VAL A 50 -20.00 -2.10 3.74
C VAL A 50 -19.01 -1.47 2.77
N GLN A 51 -17.70 -1.62 3.01
CA GLN A 51 -16.65 -1.09 2.13
C GLN A 51 -16.77 -1.65 0.72
N TYR A 52 -16.95 -2.97 0.57
CA TYR A 52 -17.18 -3.61 -0.71
C TYR A 52 -18.47 -3.10 -1.41
N HIS A 53 -19.54 -2.87 -0.66
CA HIS A 53 -20.78 -2.36 -1.23
C HIS A 53 -20.66 -0.93 -1.78
N VAL A 54 -19.87 -0.10 -1.11
CA VAL A 54 -19.62 1.29 -1.55
C VAL A 54 -18.45 1.43 -2.51
N SER A 55 -17.62 0.39 -2.68
CA SER A 55 -16.50 0.34 -3.62
C SER A 55 -16.97 0.20 -5.08
N GLY A 56 -16.05 0.46 -6.01
CA GLY A 56 -16.31 0.40 -7.46
C GLY A 56 -17.10 1.61 -8.00
N ASN A 57 -16.93 1.90 -9.30
CA ASN A 57 -17.49 3.10 -9.95
C ASN A 57 -17.08 4.42 -9.25
N TYR A 58 -15.81 4.53 -8.87
CA TYR A 58 -15.30 5.69 -8.17
C TYR A 58 -15.33 6.94 -9.05
N LYS A 59 -15.86 8.04 -8.50
CA LYS A 59 -15.86 9.35 -9.16
C LYS A 59 -15.14 10.35 -8.25
N LYS A 60 -14.21 11.13 -8.82
CA LYS A 60 -13.38 12.10 -8.08
C LYS A 60 -14.22 12.96 -7.12
N GLN A 61 -15.37 13.46 -7.57
CA GLN A 61 -16.26 14.31 -6.77
C GLN A 61 -16.89 13.61 -5.57
N ASN A 62 -17.19 12.31 -5.67
CA ASN A 62 -17.72 11.54 -4.55
C ASN A 62 -16.62 11.33 -3.51
N ILE A 63 -15.43 10.92 -3.96
CA ILE A 63 -14.27 10.71 -3.09
C ILE A 63 -13.89 12.00 -2.35
N LYS A 64 -13.82 13.14 -3.07
CA LYS A 64 -13.60 14.48 -2.47
C LYS A 64 -14.61 14.81 -1.38
N ALA A 65 -15.88 14.43 -1.58
CA ALA A 65 -16.95 14.81 -0.67
C ALA A 65 -17.07 13.92 0.57
N VAL A 66 -16.72 12.63 0.47
CA VAL A 66 -17.08 11.64 1.52
C VAL A 66 -15.91 10.84 2.07
N VAL A 67 -14.79 10.78 1.36
CA VAL A 67 -13.63 9.95 1.74
C VAL A 67 -12.45 10.82 2.17
N TYR A 68 -12.19 11.91 1.44
CA TYR A 68 -10.98 12.68 1.63
C TYR A 68 -10.85 13.34 3.00
N GLN A 69 -9.66 13.17 3.57
CA GLN A 69 -9.17 13.93 4.70
C GLN A 69 -7.67 14.17 4.51
N PRO A 70 -7.17 15.41 4.75
CA PRO A 70 -5.73 15.69 4.73
C PRO A 70 -4.98 14.84 5.76
N ILE A 71 -3.75 14.43 5.45
CA ILE A 71 -2.96 13.56 6.34
C ILE A 71 -2.72 14.20 7.71
N GLU A 72 -2.56 15.52 7.79
CA GLU A 72 -2.32 16.23 9.05
C GLU A 72 -3.53 16.10 9.99
N ARG A 73 -4.74 15.99 9.43
CA ARG A 73 -5.95 15.72 10.22
C ARG A 73 -5.93 14.30 10.78
N VAL A 74 -5.47 13.34 9.99
CA VAL A 74 -5.30 11.94 10.43
C VAL A 74 -4.25 11.87 11.53
N ILE A 75 -3.07 12.46 11.31
CA ILE A 75 -1.98 12.55 12.30
C ILE A 75 -2.49 13.19 13.59
N ALA A 76 -3.21 14.31 13.51
CA ALA A 76 -3.75 14.98 14.69
C ALA A 76 -4.74 14.09 15.47
N LYS A 77 -5.55 13.28 14.78
CA LYS A 77 -6.45 12.29 15.42
C LYS A 77 -5.64 11.21 16.15
N PHE A 78 -4.57 10.73 15.54
CA PHE A 78 -3.74 9.65 16.09
C PHE A 78 -2.71 10.10 17.12
N LYS A 79 -2.39 11.40 17.23
CA LYS A 79 -1.40 11.91 18.18
C LYS A 79 -1.67 11.55 19.65
N LYS A 80 -2.93 11.25 20.01
CA LYS A 80 -3.33 10.80 21.35
C LYS A 80 -3.62 9.30 21.43
N HIS A 81 -3.46 8.58 20.33
CA HIS A 81 -3.66 7.15 20.26
C HIS A 81 -2.48 6.43 20.93
N PRO A 82 -2.69 5.34 21.72
CA PRO A 82 -1.60 4.70 22.44
C PRO A 82 -0.43 4.27 21.54
N LEU A 83 -0.71 3.74 20.34
CA LEU A 83 0.34 3.38 19.37
C LEU A 83 1.28 4.55 19.03
N ALA A 84 0.80 5.79 19.03
CA ALA A 84 1.59 6.95 18.64
C ALA A 84 2.37 7.57 19.79
N LEU A 85 1.95 7.36 21.05
CA LEU A 85 2.51 8.08 22.20
C LEU A 85 3.96 7.73 22.49
N ALA A 86 4.38 6.51 22.19
CA ALA A 86 5.75 6.05 22.39
C ALA A 86 6.61 6.11 21.11
N LEU A 87 6.05 6.59 19.99
CA LEU A 87 6.80 6.73 18.74
C LEU A 87 7.49 8.10 18.69
N ASN A 88 8.80 8.08 18.52
CA ASN A 88 9.63 9.28 18.41
C ASN A 88 9.28 10.08 17.17
N HIS A 89 9.16 11.41 17.33
CA HIS A 89 8.86 12.34 16.22
C HIS A 89 7.57 12.06 15.45
N PHE A 90 6.61 11.36 16.07
CA PHE A 90 5.34 11.04 15.44
C PHE A 90 4.60 12.27 14.90
N GLY A 91 4.32 12.26 13.60
CA GLY A 91 3.64 13.32 12.87
C GLY A 91 4.50 14.54 12.54
N GLU A 92 5.80 14.50 12.81
CA GLU A 92 6.73 15.55 12.40
C GLU A 92 6.91 15.53 10.89
N LYS A 93 6.76 16.69 10.24
CA LYS A 93 6.96 16.84 8.80
C LYS A 93 8.46 16.73 8.49
N PHE A 94 8.85 15.81 7.60
CA PHE A 94 10.24 15.63 7.17
C PHE A 94 10.58 16.58 6.03
N ASP A 95 9.77 16.55 4.98
CA ASP A 95 9.89 17.44 3.81
C ASP A 95 8.50 17.82 3.28
N GLU A 96 8.40 18.38 2.08
CA GLU A 96 7.13 18.83 1.49
C GLU A 96 6.06 17.74 1.44
N TYR A 97 6.46 16.49 1.19
CA TYR A 97 5.58 15.36 0.84
C TYR A 97 5.58 14.25 1.89
N SER A 98 6.22 14.41 3.05
CA SER A 98 6.38 13.29 3.97
C SER A 98 6.42 13.64 5.46
N PHE A 99 6.08 12.65 6.26
CA PHE A 99 5.95 12.76 7.71
C PHE A 99 6.56 11.54 8.41
N TRP A 100 7.25 11.77 9.51
CA TRP A 100 7.71 10.71 10.39
C TRP A 100 6.55 10.06 11.13
N ILE A 101 6.50 8.73 11.11
CA ILE A 101 5.69 7.95 12.03
C ILE A 101 6.52 7.61 13.26
N HIS A 102 7.76 7.19 13.03
CA HIS A 102 8.77 6.97 14.05
C HIS A 102 10.12 7.39 13.48
N LYS A 103 10.92 8.13 14.23
CA LYS A 103 12.31 8.42 13.89
C LYS A 103 13.22 7.83 14.96
N SER A 104 14.06 6.88 14.55
CA SER A 104 15.06 6.30 15.43
C SER A 104 16.09 7.36 15.86
N GLU A 105 16.63 7.20 17.06
CA GLU A 105 17.72 8.02 17.58
C GLU A 105 19.10 7.55 17.06
N ASP A 106 19.20 6.34 16.49
CA ASP A 106 20.43 5.85 15.86
C ASP A 106 20.70 6.64 14.57
N PRO A 107 21.83 7.36 14.45
CA PRO A 107 22.17 8.10 13.23
C PRO A 107 22.41 7.20 12.01
N ASN A 108 22.59 5.89 12.21
CA ASN A 108 22.73 4.89 11.15
C ASN A 108 21.44 4.07 10.96
N ALA A 109 20.32 4.49 11.55
CA ALA A 109 19.06 3.80 11.38
C ALA A 109 18.66 3.72 9.90
N LYS A 110 18.12 2.57 9.51
CA LYS A 110 17.46 2.40 8.20
C LYS A 110 16.18 3.21 8.16
N VAL A 111 15.76 3.59 6.96
CA VAL A 111 14.47 4.27 6.76
C VAL A 111 13.52 3.36 5.98
N LEU A 112 12.44 2.94 6.62
CA LEU A 112 11.29 2.32 5.98
C LEU A 112 10.36 3.40 5.47
N ILE A 113 10.30 3.59 4.15
CA ILE A 113 9.30 4.44 3.51
C ILE A 113 8.06 3.59 3.26
N TYR A 114 6.97 3.93 3.94
CA TYR A 114 5.66 3.37 3.66
C TYR A 114 4.92 4.22 2.63
N ILE A 115 4.50 3.56 1.53
CA ILE A 115 3.74 4.15 0.44
C ILE A 115 2.35 3.53 0.45
N HIS A 116 1.34 4.33 0.77
CA HIS A 116 -0.03 3.83 0.93
C HIS A 116 -0.68 3.46 -0.40
N GLY A 117 -1.52 2.43 -0.39
CA GLY A 117 -2.43 2.09 -1.48
C GLY A 117 -3.67 2.99 -1.54
N GLY A 118 -4.60 2.67 -2.45
CA GLY A 118 -5.78 3.51 -2.70
C GLY A 118 -5.95 3.93 -4.16
N GLY A 119 -5.29 3.23 -5.08
CA GLY A 119 -5.43 3.42 -6.53
C GLY A 119 -5.02 4.81 -7.01
N TYR A 120 -4.08 5.48 -6.31
CA TYR A 120 -3.69 6.88 -6.54
C TYR A 120 -4.83 7.90 -6.43
N LEU A 121 -6.02 7.47 -6.01
CA LEU A 121 -7.23 8.28 -5.93
C LEU A 121 -7.65 8.56 -4.49
N LEU A 122 -7.47 7.57 -3.62
CA LEU A 122 -7.89 7.60 -2.22
C LEU A 122 -6.71 8.04 -1.34
N ASN A 123 -6.99 8.87 -0.33
CA ASN A 123 -6.00 9.25 0.68
C ASN A 123 -5.63 8.07 1.58
N MET A 124 -4.51 8.20 2.31
CA MET A 124 -4.14 7.25 3.35
C MET A 124 -5.26 7.10 4.39
N PHE A 125 -5.66 5.86 4.64
CA PHE A 125 -6.70 5.51 5.58
C PHE A 125 -6.18 5.33 7.00
N GLU A 126 -7.10 5.45 7.97
CA GLU A 126 -6.77 5.24 9.39
C GLU A 126 -6.24 3.82 9.66
N SER A 127 -6.69 2.81 8.94
CA SER A 127 -6.23 1.43 9.09
C SER A 127 -4.79 1.24 8.59
N GLN A 128 -4.40 1.91 7.51
CA GLN A 128 -3.01 1.96 7.02
C GLN A 128 -2.11 2.72 8.01
N PHE A 129 -2.64 3.78 8.62
CA PHE A 129 -1.94 4.56 9.64
C PHE A 129 -1.73 3.74 10.94
N VAL A 130 -2.75 3.01 11.38
CA VAL A 130 -2.62 2.04 12.48
C VAL A 130 -1.62 0.96 12.11
N PHE A 131 -1.63 0.48 10.87
CA PHE A 131 -0.67 -0.52 10.41
C PHE A 131 0.76 -0.07 10.59
N VAL A 132 1.12 1.07 10.03
CA VAL A 132 2.51 1.51 10.02
C VAL A 132 3.00 1.87 11.44
N ALA A 133 2.10 2.35 12.32
CA ALA A 133 2.42 2.59 13.73
C ALA A 133 2.55 1.27 14.53
N ALA A 134 1.67 0.29 14.30
CA ALA A 134 1.73 -1.01 14.96
C ALA A 134 2.94 -1.83 14.50
N LEU A 135 3.38 -1.67 13.26
CA LEU A 135 4.54 -2.39 12.70
C LEU A 135 5.80 -2.16 13.53
N HIS A 136 6.03 -0.94 14.05
CA HIS A 136 7.18 -0.67 14.93
C HIS A 136 7.23 -1.63 16.13
N TYR A 137 6.08 -1.94 16.73
CA TYR A 137 6.00 -2.86 17.88
C TYR A 137 5.98 -4.34 17.50
N ALA A 138 5.81 -4.66 16.20
CA ALA A 138 5.95 -6.02 15.70
C ALA A 138 7.42 -6.40 15.44
N LEU A 139 8.30 -5.41 15.28
CA LEU A 139 9.74 -5.61 15.15
C LEU A 139 10.35 -6.09 16.47
N ASP A 140 11.46 -6.82 16.39
CA ASP A 140 12.26 -7.09 17.60
C ASP A 140 12.95 -5.81 18.10
N ASP A 141 13.42 -5.82 19.35
CA ASP A 141 14.02 -4.63 19.98
C ASP A 141 15.14 -4.01 19.14
N ARG A 142 15.97 -4.86 18.49
CA ARG A 142 17.10 -4.41 17.65
C ARG A 142 16.60 -3.72 16.39
N ALA A 143 15.65 -4.33 15.69
CA ALA A 143 15.09 -3.78 14.46
C ALA A 143 14.26 -2.53 14.73
N ALA A 144 13.48 -2.52 15.82
CA ALA A 144 12.72 -1.35 16.28
C ALA A 144 13.62 -0.16 16.59
N GLU A 145 14.73 -0.38 17.31
CA GLU A 145 15.72 0.66 17.63
C GLU A 145 16.42 1.20 16.38
N LYS A 146 16.64 0.38 15.35
CA LYS A 146 17.42 0.73 14.15
C LYS A 146 16.59 1.08 12.92
N THR A 147 15.28 1.23 13.05
CA THR A 147 14.40 1.51 11.91
C THR A 147 13.58 2.76 12.16
N SER A 148 13.79 3.78 11.34
CA SER A 148 12.87 4.90 11.19
C SER A 148 11.77 4.54 10.20
N ILE A 149 10.57 5.07 10.41
CA ILE A 149 9.39 4.84 9.58
C ILE A 149 8.86 6.19 9.10
N LEU A 150 8.83 6.36 7.79
CA LEU A 150 8.36 7.57 7.11
C LEU A 150 7.15 7.22 6.24
N VAL A 151 6.19 8.13 6.13
CA VAL A 151 5.10 8.05 5.15
C VAL A 151 5.17 9.19 4.16
N VAL A 152 4.84 8.92 2.90
CA VAL A 152 4.73 9.93 1.84
C VAL A 152 3.25 10.25 1.61
N ASP A 153 2.88 11.52 1.81
CA ASP A 153 1.57 12.11 1.48
C ASP A 153 1.58 12.62 0.03
N TYR A 154 1.63 11.68 -0.91
CA TYR A 154 1.72 11.99 -2.33
C TYR A 154 0.40 12.55 -2.88
N SER A 155 0.50 13.36 -3.93
CA SER A 155 -0.63 13.99 -4.58
C SER A 155 -1.60 12.97 -5.19
N LEU A 156 -2.91 13.22 -5.06
CA LEU A 156 -3.95 12.28 -5.50
C LEU A 156 -4.63 12.71 -6.80
N THR A 157 -4.95 11.74 -7.64
CA THR A 157 -5.65 11.91 -8.93
C THR A 157 -7.03 12.56 -8.79
N MET A 158 -7.64 12.49 -7.60
CA MET A 158 -8.86 13.24 -7.32
C MET A 158 -8.65 14.74 -7.51
N PHE A 159 -7.47 15.27 -7.18
CA PHE A 159 -7.08 16.68 -7.39
C PHE A 159 -6.39 16.92 -8.74
N ASP A 160 -6.57 15.99 -9.68
CA ASP A 160 -6.04 16.08 -11.04
C ASP A 160 -4.50 15.97 -11.14
N SER A 161 -3.85 15.56 -10.05
CA SER A 161 -2.45 15.13 -10.06
C SER A 161 -2.34 13.71 -10.62
N VAL A 162 -1.89 13.60 -11.87
CA VAL A 162 -1.75 12.34 -12.61
C VAL A 162 -0.28 11.94 -12.71
N TYR A 163 0.02 10.75 -13.25
CA TYR A 163 1.39 10.36 -13.56
C TYR A 163 2.10 11.44 -14.42
N PRO A 164 3.38 11.78 -14.15
CA PRO A 164 4.30 11.20 -13.17
C PRO A 164 4.39 11.94 -11.82
N THR A 165 3.43 12.78 -11.44
CA THR A 165 3.51 13.61 -10.21
C THR A 165 3.91 12.80 -8.98
N GLN A 166 3.26 11.68 -8.74
CA GLN A 166 3.51 10.85 -7.56
C GLN A 166 4.93 10.29 -7.58
N LEU A 167 5.42 9.79 -8.72
CA LEU A 167 6.80 9.29 -8.84
C LEU A 167 7.82 10.38 -8.56
N TYR A 168 7.59 11.59 -9.07
CA TYR A 168 8.43 12.76 -8.81
C TYR A 168 8.50 13.09 -7.31
N GLU A 169 7.36 13.16 -6.62
CA GLU A 169 7.30 13.48 -5.19
C GLU A 169 8.06 12.45 -4.34
N HIS A 170 7.96 11.16 -4.68
CA HIS A 170 8.72 10.11 -4.00
C HIS A 170 10.22 10.21 -4.28
N LEU A 171 10.64 10.54 -5.51
CA LEU A 171 12.05 10.78 -5.84
C LEU A 171 12.61 11.97 -5.06
N VAL A 172 11.83 13.04 -4.88
CA VAL A 172 12.22 14.19 -4.06
C VAL A 172 12.43 13.78 -2.60
N THR A 173 11.48 13.05 -2.01
CA THR A 173 11.63 12.57 -0.63
C THR A 173 12.80 11.60 -0.47
N TYR A 174 12.99 10.68 -1.41
CA TYR A 174 14.12 9.76 -1.42
C TYR A 174 15.45 10.51 -1.49
N HIS A 175 15.56 11.50 -2.38
CA HIS A 175 16.74 12.37 -2.48
C HIS A 175 17.00 13.14 -1.18
N ASN A 176 15.97 13.73 -0.57
CA ASN A 176 16.09 14.48 0.68
C ASN A 176 16.59 13.61 1.84
N LEU A 177 16.15 12.35 1.92
CA LEU A 177 16.68 11.37 2.87
C LEU A 177 18.17 11.11 2.64
N VAL A 178 18.56 10.83 1.39
CA VAL A 178 19.96 10.58 1.01
C VAL A 178 20.86 11.79 1.29
N ALA A 179 20.37 13.00 1.01
CA ALA A 179 21.06 14.25 1.29
C ALA A 179 21.27 14.49 2.80
N GLN A 180 20.38 13.95 3.66
CA GLN A 180 20.53 13.95 5.11
C GLN A 180 21.38 12.80 5.66
N GLY A 181 21.91 11.93 4.78
CA GLY A 181 22.82 10.85 5.14
C GLY A 181 22.17 9.47 5.26
N TYR A 182 20.84 9.36 5.09
CA TYR A 182 20.15 8.06 5.09
C TYR A 182 20.44 7.32 3.78
N LYS A 183 21.18 6.21 3.85
CA LYS A 183 21.57 5.42 2.67
C LYS A 183 20.92 4.05 2.60
N GLU A 184 20.52 3.52 3.75
CA GLU A 184 19.83 2.23 3.87
C GLU A 184 18.32 2.46 3.89
N ILE A 185 17.68 2.41 2.72
CA ILE A 185 16.25 2.70 2.56
C ILE A 185 15.50 1.44 2.13
N MET A 186 14.42 1.15 2.85
CA MET A 186 13.47 0.07 2.55
C MET A 186 12.17 0.69 2.03
N LEU A 187 11.55 0.10 1.01
CA LEU A 187 10.25 0.52 0.52
C LEU A 187 9.20 -0.52 0.89
N LEU A 188 8.14 -0.09 1.55
CA LEU A 188 6.97 -0.92 1.84
C LEU A 188 5.75 -0.24 1.22
N GLY A 189 4.97 -0.98 0.45
CA GLY A 189 3.72 -0.46 -0.08
C GLY A 189 2.62 -1.49 -0.15
N ASP A 190 1.39 -1.02 -0.15
CA ASP A 190 0.20 -1.84 -0.43
C ASP A 190 -0.47 -1.40 -1.74
N SER A 191 -0.96 -2.34 -2.55
CA SER A 191 -1.75 -2.03 -3.75
C SER A 191 -1.02 -1.07 -4.72
N ALA A 192 -1.59 0.10 -4.99
CA ALA A 192 -0.96 1.19 -5.75
C ALA A 192 0.35 1.70 -5.12
N GLY A 193 0.50 1.62 -3.79
CA GLY A 193 1.73 1.99 -3.12
C GLY A 193 2.86 0.97 -3.34
N ALA A 194 2.52 -0.32 -3.45
CA ALA A 194 3.48 -1.34 -3.87
C ALA A 194 3.87 -1.17 -5.35
N HIS A 195 2.91 -0.79 -6.21
CA HIS A 195 3.22 -0.39 -7.58
C HIS A 195 4.18 0.81 -7.60
N MET A 196 3.95 1.84 -6.77
CA MET A 196 4.86 2.98 -6.66
C MET A 196 6.24 2.58 -6.09
N SER A 197 6.30 1.64 -5.15
CA SER A 197 7.57 1.11 -4.62
C SER A 197 8.41 0.49 -5.75
N LEU A 198 7.77 -0.30 -6.62
CA LEU A 198 8.40 -0.85 -7.82
C LEU A 198 8.79 0.25 -8.82
N SER A 199 7.91 1.23 -9.08
CA SER A 199 8.20 2.38 -9.96
C SER A 199 9.42 3.17 -9.48
N LEU A 200 9.52 3.44 -8.17
CA LEU A 200 10.62 4.19 -7.58
C LEU A 200 11.94 3.41 -7.64
N ALA A 201 11.93 2.13 -7.29
CA ALA A 201 13.12 1.28 -7.38
C ALA A 201 13.63 1.19 -8.83
N ARG A 202 12.70 1.04 -9.79
CA ARG A 202 13.01 1.05 -11.22
C ARG A 202 13.53 2.41 -11.70
N ALA A 203 12.92 3.51 -11.26
CA ALA A 203 13.37 4.86 -11.61
C ALA A 203 14.83 5.08 -11.23
N ILE A 204 15.24 4.62 -10.04
CA ILE A 204 16.63 4.74 -9.59
C ILE A 204 17.55 3.75 -10.34
N ALA A 205 17.03 2.60 -10.80
CA ALA A 205 17.82 1.60 -11.54
C ALA A 205 18.06 2.01 -13.00
N TYR A 206 17.15 2.80 -13.56
CA TYR A 206 17.18 3.29 -14.94
C TYR A 206 17.06 4.82 -14.97
N PRO A 207 18.05 5.55 -14.44
CA PRO A 207 17.96 6.98 -14.17
C PRO A 207 17.73 7.82 -15.44
N GLU A 208 18.39 7.48 -16.55
CA GLU A 208 18.21 8.19 -17.83
C GLU A 208 16.77 8.13 -18.33
N GLU A 209 16.11 6.97 -18.17
CA GLU A 209 14.73 6.77 -18.61
C GLU A 209 13.76 7.60 -17.77
N VAL A 210 13.90 7.58 -16.44
CA VAL A 210 13.00 8.36 -15.58
C VAL A 210 13.24 9.87 -15.72
N GLU A 211 14.48 10.31 -15.92
CA GLU A 211 14.79 11.73 -16.14
C GLU A 211 14.17 12.24 -17.45
N ASP A 212 14.25 11.46 -18.54
CA ASP A 212 13.55 11.77 -19.79
C ASP A 212 12.03 11.77 -19.62
N GLN A 213 11.47 10.77 -18.90
CA GLN A 213 10.04 10.74 -18.58
C GLN A 213 9.62 12.00 -17.81
N LEU A 214 10.31 12.37 -16.74
CA LEU A 214 9.99 13.56 -15.96
C LEU A 214 10.09 14.85 -16.79
N ALA A 215 11.14 14.98 -17.60
CA ALA A 215 11.34 16.13 -18.48
C ALA A 215 10.21 16.30 -19.51
N ARG A 216 9.75 15.20 -20.13
CA ARG A 216 8.62 15.21 -21.10
C ARG A 216 7.32 15.72 -20.47
N HIS A 217 7.14 15.52 -19.17
CA HIS A 217 5.96 15.97 -18.42
C HIS A 217 6.20 17.31 -17.71
N GLY A 218 7.30 18.01 -18.00
CA GLY A 218 7.59 19.35 -17.48
C GLY A 218 8.14 19.40 -16.06
N PHE A 219 8.47 18.25 -15.46
CA PHE A 219 9.13 18.19 -14.16
C PHE A 219 10.62 18.47 -14.32
N LYS A 220 11.19 19.23 -13.38
CA LYS A 220 12.62 19.52 -13.33
C LYS A 220 13.21 18.85 -12.09
N VAL A 221 14.08 17.87 -12.30
CA VAL A 221 14.80 17.22 -11.22
C VAL A 221 16.02 18.08 -10.90
N GLY A 222 16.11 18.58 -9.66
CA GLY A 222 17.22 19.42 -9.19
C GLY A 222 18.45 18.63 -8.75
N PHE A 223 18.46 17.31 -9.00
CA PHE A 223 19.48 16.35 -8.61
C PHE A 223 19.60 15.27 -9.69
N SER A 224 20.73 14.55 -9.70
CA SER A 224 20.93 13.37 -10.56
C SER A 224 20.26 12.16 -9.92
N VAL A 225 19.33 11.50 -10.62
CA VAL A 225 18.70 10.27 -10.12
C VAL A 225 19.73 9.13 -10.04
N GLY A 226 20.71 9.12 -10.94
CA GLY A 226 21.77 8.11 -10.97
C GLY A 226 22.72 8.15 -9.77
N ASP A 227 22.70 9.24 -8.99
CA ASP A 227 23.50 9.37 -7.77
C ASP A 227 22.78 8.78 -6.54
N LEU A 228 21.49 8.44 -6.66
CA LEU A 228 20.72 7.86 -5.56
C LEU A 228 21.08 6.37 -5.38
N PRO A 229 21.31 5.90 -4.13
CA PRO A 229 21.46 4.48 -3.88
C PRO A 229 20.15 3.74 -4.17
N GLN A 230 20.25 2.52 -4.70
CA GLN A 230 19.10 1.63 -4.84
C GLN A 230 18.44 1.37 -3.47
N PRO A 231 17.11 1.24 -3.40
CA PRO A 231 16.46 0.77 -2.19
C PRO A 231 16.96 -0.66 -1.89
N GLU A 232 17.31 -0.91 -0.63
CA GLU A 232 17.89 -2.19 -0.22
C GLU A 232 16.86 -3.31 -0.24
N THR A 233 15.61 -2.96 0.05
CA THR A 233 14.53 -3.89 0.33
C THR A 233 13.20 -3.41 -0.26
N LEU A 234 12.43 -4.33 -0.83
CA LEU A 234 11.05 -4.11 -1.28
C LEU A 234 10.09 -5.02 -0.52
N ILE A 235 9.05 -4.44 0.08
CA ILE A 235 7.97 -5.18 0.75
C ILE A 235 6.67 -4.81 0.04
N LEU A 236 6.16 -5.74 -0.75
CA LEU A 236 5.09 -5.53 -1.72
C LEU A 236 3.84 -6.28 -1.27
N VAL A 237 2.87 -5.54 -0.73
CA VAL A 237 1.61 -6.11 -0.26
C VAL A 237 0.54 -5.92 -1.33
N SER A 238 0.09 -7.00 -1.92
CA SER A 238 -0.96 -7.03 -2.94
C SER A 238 -0.69 -6.06 -4.10
N PRO A 239 0.47 -6.12 -4.79
CA PRO A 239 0.87 -5.06 -5.71
C PRO A 239 -0.07 -4.90 -6.91
N TRP A 240 -0.49 -3.66 -7.20
CA TRP A 240 -1.35 -3.39 -8.35
C TRP A 240 -0.53 -3.15 -9.62
N VAL A 241 -0.02 -4.23 -10.20
CA VAL A 241 1.02 -4.22 -11.24
C VAL A 241 0.56 -3.84 -12.66
N GLN A 242 -0.75 -3.67 -12.86
CA GLN A 242 -1.34 -3.36 -14.18
C GLN A 242 -2.60 -2.47 -14.08
N PRO A 243 -2.49 -1.21 -13.62
CA PRO A 243 -3.63 -0.38 -13.26
C PRO A 243 -4.67 -0.13 -14.36
N CYS A 244 -4.25 -0.14 -15.63
CA CYS A 244 -5.13 0.07 -16.78
C CYS A 244 -5.60 -1.24 -17.44
N THR A 245 -5.48 -2.38 -16.76
CA THR A 245 -5.93 -3.69 -17.27
C THR A 245 -7.04 -4.24 -16.39
N GLU A 246 -8.19 -4.54 -16.99
CA GLU A 246 -9.31 -5.14 -16.28
C GLU A 246 -8.97 -6.58 -15.85
N PRO A 247 -9.23 -6.97 -14.58
CA PRO A 247 -9.02 -8.33 -14.14
C PRO A 247 -9.95 -9.31 -14.87
N LYS A 248 -9.43 -10.49 -15.22
CA LYS A 248 -10.23 -11.55 -15.84
C LYS A 248 -10.98 -12.33 -14.76
N LEU A 249 -12.30 -12.43 -14.90
CA LEU A 249 -13.16 -13.18 -13.98
C LEU A 249 -13.89 -14.34 -14.69
N PRO A 250 -14.00 -15.53 -14.06
CA PRO A 250 -13.40 -15.89 -12.76
C PRO A 250 -11.86 -15.96 -12.83
N PRO A 251 -11.14 -15.81 -11.70
CA PRO A 251 -9.68 -15.85 -11.69
C PRO A 251 -9.16 -17.25 -12.05
N ARG A 252 -7.90 -17.34 -12.50
CA ARG A 252 -7.22 -18.58 -12.89
C ARG A 252 -7.25 -19.66 -11.80
N HIS A 253 -7.20 -19.23 -10.55
CA HIS A 253 -7.24 -20.10 -9.37
C HIS A 253 -8.64 -20.63 -9.03
N GLY A 254 -9.69 -20.18 -9.72
CA GLY A 254 -11.07 -20.65 -9.51
C GLY A 254 -11.68 -20.28 -8.15
N CYS A 255 -11.08 -19.33 -7.42
CA CYS A 255 -11.56 -18.89 -6.11
C CYS A 255 -12.70 -17.87 -6.22
N ASP A 256 -13.54 -17.80 -5.18
CA ASP A 256 -14.59 -16.78 -5.06
C ASP A 256 -13.99 -15.46 -4.59
N VAL A 257 -13.93 -14.47 -5.47
CA VAL A 257 -13.42 -13.11 -5.19
C VAL A 257 -14.47 -12.16 -4.63
N TRP A 258 -15.69 -12.64 -4.33
CA TRP A 258 -16.75 -11.78 -3.79
C TRP A 258 -16.36 -11.15 -2.46
N GLY A 259 -16.54 -9.84 -2.34
CA GLY A 259 -16.15 -9.10 -1.15
C GLY A 259 -14.69 -8.60 -1.15
N ASP A 260 -13.92 -8.90 -2.20
CA ASP A 260 -12.56 -8.38 -2.38
C ASP A 260 -12.55 -6.87 -2.67
N LEU A 261 -11.55 -6.16 -2.14
CA LEU A 261 -11.41 -4.71 -2.27
C LEU A 261 -10.51 -4.26 -3.43
N GLY A 262 -9.94 -5.21 -4.19
CA GLY A 262 -9.14 -4.89 -5.37
C GLY A 262 -9.96 -4.21 -6.46
N ALA A 263 -9.27 -3.46 -7.33
CA ALA A 263 -9.91 -2.78 -8.46
C ALA A 263 -10.49 -3.81 -9.43
N GLN A 264 -11.80 -3.76 -9.67
CA GLN A 264 -12.50 -4.64 -10.62
C GLN A 264 -12.62 -4.04 -12.03
N ASP A 265 -12.25 -2.76 -12.18
CA ASP A 265 -12.29 -2.01 -13.43
C ASP A 265 -11.02 -1.15 -13.57
N THR A 266 -10.87 -0.49 -14.72
CA THR A 266 -9.68 0.34 -15.00
C THR A 266 -9.82 1.79 -14.51
N THR A 267 -10.94 2.20 -13.92
CA THR A 267 -11.26 3.61 -13.64
C THR A 267 -10.13 4.34 -12.91
N MET A 268 -9.63 3.76 -11.82
CA MET A 268 -8.54 4.39 -11.04
C MET A 268 -7.23 4.43 -11.83
N GLY A 269 -6.96 3.44 -12.68
CA GLY A 269 -5.76 3.40 -13.52
C GLY A 269 -5.83 4.42 -14.64
N GLU A 270 -7.00 4.58 -15.27
CA GLU A 270 -7.27 5.64 -16.26
C GLU A 270 -7.13 7.03 -15.63
N LEU A 271 -7.61 7.23 -14.40
CA LEU A 271 -7.41 8.48 -13.68
C LEU A 271 -5.95 8.76 -13.36
N TYR A 272 -5.16 7.73 -13.06
CA TYR A 272 -3.73 7.84 -12.81
C TYR A 272 -2.93 8.11 -14.09
N ALA A 273 -3.25 7.41 -15.18
CA ALA A 273 -2.63 7.64 -16.48
C ALA A 273 -2.97 9.04 -17.02
N GLY A 274 -4.17 9.56 -16.74
CA GLY A 274 -4.62 10.85 -17.27
C GLY A 274 -4.64 10.83 -18.80
N ASP A 275 -4.19 11.93 -19.41
CA ASP A 275 -4.11 12.06 -20.88
C ASP A 275 -2.80 11.52 -21.47
N ASN A 276 -1.96 10.86 -20.67
CA ASN A 276 -0.69 10.33 -21.14
C ASN A 276 -0.88 9.22 -22.16
N ASP A 277 0.02 9.18 -23.15
CA ASP A 277 0.13 8.03 -24.04
C ASP A 277 0.68 6.83 -23.24
N LYS A 278 -0.19 5.84 -23.00
CA LYS A 278 0.15 4.63 -22.24
C LYS A 278 1.30 3.85 -22.84
N SER A 279 1.54 3.93 -24.15
CA SER A 279 2.69 3.28 -24.79
C SER A 279 4.01 3.93 -24.37
N VAL A 280 4.00 5.22 -24.03
CA VAL A 280 5.19 5.98 -23.59
C VAL A 280 5.47 5.76 -22.12
N ILE A 281 4.42 5.64 -21.29
CA ILE A 281 4.57 5.50 -19.83
C ILE A 281 4.51 4.04 -19.35
N ASN A 282 4.39 3.09 -20.28
CA ASN A 282 4.10 1.68 -19.98
C ASN A 282 5.05 1.06 -18.96
N ASN A 283 6.33 1.42 -19.02
CA ASN A 283 7.37 0.89 -18.14
C ASN A 283 7.23 1.30 -16.67
N PHE A 284 6.39 2.31 -16.40
CA PHE A 284 6.03 2.77 -15.05
C PHE A 284 4.54 2.60 -14.76
N LEU A 285 3.81 1.86 -15.60
CA LEU A 285 2.35 1.68 -15.49
C LEU A 285 1.95 0.20 -15.54
N THR A 286 2.32 -0.54 -16.59
CA THR A 286 1.86 -1.93 -16.77
C THR A 286 3.04 -2.88 -16.74
N PHE A 287 3.37 -3.38 -15.55
CA PHE A 287 4.55 -4.22 -15.35
C PHE A 287 4.40 -5.62 -15.95
N THR A 288 3.18 -6.10 -16.18
CA THR A 288 2.93 -7.36 -16.88
C THR A 288 3.29 -7.31 -18.38
N ASN A 289 3.56 -6.12 -18.93
CA ASN A 289 4.04 -5.93 -20.31
C ASN A 289 5.56 -5.75 -20.40
N THR A 290 6.29 -5.97 -19.31
CA THR A 290 7.74 -5.76 -19.25
C THR A 290 8.51 -7.09 -19.30
N THR A 291 9.83 -7.01 -19.35
CA THR A 291 10.74 -8.17 -19.34
C THR A 291 11.78 -8.04 -18.25
N TRP A 292 12.23 -9.17 -17.68
CA TRP A 292 13.33 -9.18 -16.72
C TRP A 292 14.57 -8.43 -17.24
N ALA A 293 15.04 -8.81 -18.43
CA ALA A 293 16.33 -8.39 -18.96
C ALA A 293 16.41 -6.89 -19.20
N GLU A 294 15.33 -6.26 -19.65
CA GLU A 294 15.33 -4.86 -20.02
C GLU A 294 14.82 -3.95 -18.90
N HIS A 295 13.94 -4.46 -18.01
CA HIS A 295 13.19 -3.58 -17.11
C HIS A 295 13.45 -3.79 -15.62
N TRP A 296 13.97 -4.94 -15.20
CA TRP A 296 14.06 -5.30 -13.78
C TRP A 296 15.42 -5.81 -13.32
N LYS A 297 16.27 -6.25 -14.25
CA LYS A 297 17.57 -6.85 -13.92
C LYS A 297 18.47 -5.93 -13.10
N GLU A 298 18.38 -4.62 -13.27
CA GLU A 298 19.21 -3.65 -12.53
C GLU A 298 18.57 -3.21 -11.19
N VAL A 299 17.36 -3.66 -10.87
CA VAL A 299 16.71 -3.37 -9.57
C VAL A 299 17.31 -4.28 -8.49
N ALA A 300 18.16 -3.71 -7.63
CA ALA A 300 19.01 -4.48 -6.72
C ALA A 300 18.22 -5.37 -5.75
N ALA A 301 17.14 -4.84 -5.15
CA ALA A 301 16.31 -5.57 -4.20
C ALA A 301 15.65 -6.83 -4.77
N LEU A 302 15.31 -6.83 -6.07
CA LEU A 302 14.77 -8.01 -6.74
C LEU A 302 15.84 -9.10 -6.93
N ASN A 303 17.11 -8.72 -7.09
CA ASN A 303 18.20 -9.67 -7.34
C ASN A 303 18.74 -10.34 -6.07
N ASN A 304 18.75 -9.62 -4.95
CA ASN A 304 19.57 -9.98 -3.78
C ASN A 304 18.81 -10.70 -2.66
N GLY A 305 17.59 -11.21 -2.92
CA GLY A 305 16.78 -11.87 -1.89
C GLY A 305 16.12 -10.87 -0.92
N ASN A 306 16.08 -9.58 -1.27
CA ASN A 306 15.53 -8.53 -0.42
C ASN A 306 14.17 -8.05 -0.91
N THR A 307 13.37 -8.95 -1.48
CA THR A 307 11.98 -8.66 -1.83
C THR A 307 11.03 -9.64 -1.18
N LEU A 308 10.04 -9.10 -0.46
CA LEU A 308 8.88 -9.83 0.06
C LEU A 308 7.65 -9.44 -0.74
N MET A 309 6.90 -10.41 -1.23
CA MET A 309 5.63 -10.21 -1.91
C MET A 309 4.54 -11.02 -1.20
N ILE A 310 3.47 -10.34 -0.79
CA ILE A 310 2.32 -10.96 -0.09
C ILE A 310 1.07 -10.71 -0.93
N VAL A 311 0.26 -11.74 -1.17
CA VAL A 311 -1.06 -11.62 -1.78
C VAL A 311 -2.11 -12.38 -0.97
N GLY A 312 -3.37 -12.00 -1.08
CA GLY A 312 -4.51 -12.77 -0.61
C GLY A 312 -4.93 -13.82 -1.64
N GLU A 313 -5.33 -15.01 -1.17
CA GLU A 313 -5.80 -16.09 -2.03
C GLU A 313 -6.98 -15.71 -2.93
N ARG A 314 -7.86 -14.82 -2.43
CA ARG A 314 -9.14 -14.43 -3.05
C ARG A 314 -9.10 -13.05 -3.69
N GLU A 315 -7.90 -12.51 -3.94
CA GLU A 315 -7.74 -11.22 -4.60
C GLU A 315 -8.16 -11.26 -6.07
N VAL A 316 -8.92 -10.25 -6.51
CA VAL A 316 -9.24 -10.05 -7.93
C VAL A 316 -7.99 -9.73 -8.76
N LEU A 317 -6.96 -9.16 -8.13
CA LEU A 317 -5.72 -8.70 -8.78
C LEU A 317 -4.61 -9.76 -8.81
N ARG A 318 -4.79 -10.90 -8.13
CA ARG A 318 -3.73 -11.91 -7.93
C ARG A 318 -3.15 -12.44 -9.23
N ASP A 319 -3.99 -12.74 -10.23
CA ASP A 319 -3.51 -13.30 -11.50
C ASP A 319 -2.47 -12.38 -12.17
N GLY A 320 -2.66 -11.06 -12.09
CA GLY A 320 -1.67 -10.10 -12.60
C GLY A 320 -0.39 -10.08 -11.78
N VAL A 321 -0.50 -10.24 -10.45
CA VAL A 321 0.67 -10.36 -9.57
C VAL A 321 1.46 -11.63 -9.85
N ASP A 322 0.78 -12.76 -10.07
CA ASP A 322 1.42 -14.01 -10.47
C ASP A 322 2.12 -13.86 -11.82
N ASP A 323 1.48 -13.23 -12.81
CA ASP A 323 2.09 -12.99 -14.11
C ASP A 323 3.34 -12.08 -13.99
N PHE A 324 3.29 -11.06 -13.12
CA PHE A 324 4.46 -10.22 -12.82
C PHE A 324 5.56 -10.99 -12.07
N TYR A 325 5.19 -11.86 -11.13
CA TYR A 325 6.13 -12.71 -10.40
C TYR A 325 6.90 -13.64 -11.34
N GLU A 326 6.26 -14.17 -12.39
CA GLU A 326 6.94 -14.96 -13.42
C GLU A 326 7.86 -14.12 -14.34
N ILE A 327 7.56 -12.83 -14.52
CA ILE A 327 8.41 -11.91 -15.29
C ILE A 327 9.68 -11.60 -14.52
N ILE A 328 9.59 -11.35 -13.21
CA ILE A 328 10.76 -11.05 -12.38
C ILE A 328 11.50 -12.35 -12.05
N LYS A 329 12.76 -12.46 -12.48
CA LYS A 329 13.58 -13.67 -12.23
C LYS A 329 14.44 -13.54 -10.98
N GLY A 330 14.02 -12.65 -10.09
CA GLY A 330 14.70 -12.31 -8.86
C GLY A 330 14.50 -13.33 -7.76
N SER A 331 15.25 -13.17 -6.67
CA SER A 331 14.99 -13.90 -5.42
C SER A 331 13.92 -13.14 -4.64
N VAL A 332 12.66 -13.54 -4.81
CA VAL A 332 11.49 -12.91 -4.20
C VAL A 332 10.81 -13.93 -3.28
N GLU A 333 10.64 -13.59 -2.01
CA GLU A 333 9.84 -14.39 -1.09
C GLU A 333 8.35 -14.12 -1.35
N TYR A 334 7.63 -15.10 -1.91
CA TYR A 334 6.23 -14.96 -2.29
C TYR A 334 5.31 -15.76 -1.36
N TYR A 335 4.36 -15.08 -0.70
CA TYR A 335 3.41 -15.70 0.21
C TYR A 335 1.96 -15.39 -0.17
N THR A 336 1.10 -16.39 -0.08
CA THR A 336 -0.35 -16.25 -0.26
C THR A 336 -1.05 -16.45 1.08
N GLU A 337 -1.80 -15.44 1.52
CA GLU A 337 -2.67 -15.51 2.71
C GLU A 337 -3.90 -16.38 2.40
N PRO A 338 -4.11 -17.51 3.10
CA PRO A 338 -5.30 -18.34 2.91
C PRO A 338 -6.60 -17.57 3.18
N GLY A 339 -7.51 -17.58 2.21
CA GLY A 339 -8.74 -16.80 2.21
C GLY A 339 -8.56 -15.28 2.26
N GLY A 340 -7.32 -14.78 2.16
CA GLY A 340 -6.99 -13.36 2.17
C GLY A 340 -7.63 -12.61 1.01
N ILE A 341 -7.91 -11.33 1.26
CA ILE A 341 -8.40 -10.36 0.27
C ILE A 341 -7.35 -9.26 0.06
N HIS A 342 -7.62 -8.36 -0.88
CA HIS A 342 -6.69 -7.34 -1.32
C HIS A 342 -6.21 -6.47 -0.17
N ALA A 343 -4.89 -6.44 0.00
CA ALA A 343 -4.18 -5.70 1.03
C ALA A 343 -4.72 -5.99 2.45
N GLY A 344 -4.98 -7.29 2.74
CA GLY A 344 -5.47 -7.78 4.03
C GLY A 344 -4.66 -7.28 5.24
N LEU A 345 -3.35 -7.11 5.10
CA LEU A 345 -2.49 -6.51 6.13
C LEU A 345 -3.02 -5.16 6.65
N VAL A 346 -3.35 -4.26 5.73
CA VAL A 346 -3.68 -2.87 6.07
C VAL A 346 -5.18 -2.61 6.18
N TYR A 347 -6.02 -3.46 5.57
CA TYR A 347 -7.48 -3.33 5.61
C TYR A 347 -8.18 -4.29 6.56
N VAL A 348 -7.49 -5.35 7.03
CA VAL A 348 -8.08 -6.37 7.89
C VAL A 348 -7.27 -6.56 9.17
N GLU A 349 -6.00 -6.95 9.07
CA GLU A 349 -5.18 -7.27 10.26
C GLU A 349 -5.00 -6.04 11.17
N SER A 350 -4.72 -4.88 10.58
CA SER A 350 -4.55 -3.62 11.29
C SER A 350 -5.76 -3.19 12.13
N LEU A 351 -6.96 -3.64 11.76
CA LEU A 351 -8.19 -3.27 12.47
C LEU A 351 -8.20 -3.75 13.92
N ASP A 352 -7.44 -4.80 14.24
CA ASP A 352 -7.34 -5.32 15.61
C ASP A 352 -6.61 -4.36 16.55
N TYR A 353 -5.84 -3.41 16.01
CA TYR A 353 -5.02 -2.47 16.77
C TYR A 353 -5.56 -1.04 16.80
N VAL A 354 -6.74 -0.81 16.22
CA VAL A 354 -7.41 0.51 16.19
C VAL A 354 -7.97 0.92 17.56
N SER A 355 -8.38 -0.05 18.38
CA SER A 355 -8.92 0.24 19.71
C SER A 355 -7.81 0.45 20.73
N LYS A 356 -8.08 1.11 21.86
CA LYS A 356 -7.08 1.24 22.95
C LYS A 356 -6.57 -0.10 23.46
N HIS A 357 -7.46 -1.10 23.56
CA HIS A 357 -7.08 -2.44 24.00
C HIS A 357 -6.22 -3.14 22.94
N GLY A 358 -6.59 -3.01 21.67
CA GLY A 358 -5.78 -3.49 20.54
C GLY A 358 -4.40 -2.85 20.51
N ALA A 359 -4.34 -1.53 20.63
CA ALA A 359 -3.09 -0.78 20.70
C ALA A 359 -2.18 -1.28 21.84
N GLN A 360 -2.75 -1.55 23.02
CA GLN A 360 -2.00 -2.10 24.14
C GLN A 360 -1.41 -3.48 23.82
N ARG A 361 -2.18 -4.36 23.17
CA ARG A 361 -1.70 -5.67 22.70
C ARG A 361 -0.51 -5.53 21.74
N ALA A 362 -0.61 -4.61 20.77
CA ALA A 362 0.49 -4.35 19.85
C ALA A 362 1.74 -3.83 20.59
N ILE A 363 1.60 -2.90 21.54
CA ILE A 363 2.72 -2.39 22.36
C ILE A 363 3.37 -3.50 23.18
N GLU A 364 2.60 -4.51 23.61
CA GLU A 364 3.09 -5.71 24.30
C GLU A 364 3.70 -6.75 23.35
N GLY A 365 3.78 -6.46 22.04
CA GLY A 365 4.32 -7.37 21.02
C GLY A 365 3.37 -8.50 20.63
N ASP A 366 2.07 -8.42 20.96
CA ASP A 366 1.11 -9.48 20.61
C ASP A 366 0.62 -9.36 19.17
N PHE A 367 1.29 -10.11 18.30
CA PHE A 367 0.92 -10.35 16.89
C PHE A 367 0.68 -11.83 16.60
N THR A 368 0.39 -12.64 17.63
CA THR A 368 0.46 -14.12 17.63
C THR A 368 -0.33 -14.80 16.48
N ASP A 369 -1.40 -14.18 16.00
CA ASP A 369 -2.28 -14.72 14.96
C ASP A 369 -2.26 -13.95 13.63
N LYS A 370 -1.35 -12.99 13.47
CA LYS A 370 -1.26 -12.20 12.24
C LYS A 370 -0.48 -12.96 11.17
N PHE A 371 -0.96 -12.95 9.93
CA PHE A 371 -0.25 -13.55 8.82
C PHE A 371 0.78 -12.56 8.27
N ALA A 372 0.30 -11.41 7.80
CA ALA A 372 1.12 -10.46 7.08
C ALA A 372 2.02 -9.63 8.02
N TYR A 373 1.56 -9.21 9.21
CA TYR A 373 2.46 -8.52 10.16
C TYR A 373 3.67 -9.37 10.50
N ASN A 374 3.46 -10.66 10.79
CA ASN A 374 4.53 -11.56 11.20
C ASN A 374 5.53 -11.80 10.05
N LEU A 375 5.05 -11.93 8.80
CA LEU A 375 5.92 -12.03 7.64
C LEU A 375 6.75 -10.76 7.44
N VAL A 376 6.10 -9.59 7.46
CA VAL A 376 6.78 -8.29 7.27
C VAL A 376 7.79 -8.03 8.38
N ALA A 377 7.40 -8.23 9.65
CA ALA A 377 8.27 -7.99 10.78
C ALA A 377 9.46 -8.94 10.79
N LYS A 378 9.24 -10.24 10.58
CA LYS A 378 10.33 -11.22 10.45
C LYS A 378 11.30 -10.82 9.34
N PHE A 379 10.78 -10.44 8.17
CA PHE A 379 11.58 -10.09 7.02
C PHE A 379 12.46 -8.85 7.25
N ILE A 380 11.93 -7.85 7.97
CA ILE A 380 12.69 -6.67 8.41
C ILE A 380 13.73 -7.06 9.47
N ASN A 381 13.34 -7.83 10.49
CA ASN A 381 14.22 -8.25 11.59
C ASN A 381 15.47 -9.00 11.09
N GLU A 382 15.35 -9.74 9.99
CA GLU A 382 16.47 -10.47 9.36
C GLU A 382 17.43 -9.57 8.55
N ARG A 383 17.06 -8.30 8.27
CA ARG A 383 17.78 -7.37 7.36
C ARG A 383 18.24 -6.07 8.01
N VAL A 384 17.86 -5.86 9.26
CA VAL A 384 18.38 -4.84 10.19
C VAL A 384 19.34 -5.51 11.17
#